data_AF-A0AAD4NCP9-F1
#
_entry.id   AF-A0AAD4NCP9-F1
#
_cell.length_a   1.000
_cell.length_b   1.000
_cell.length_c   1.000
_cell.angle_alpha   90.00
_cell.angle_beta   90.00
_cell.angle_gamma   90.00
#
_symmetry.space_group_name_H-M   'P 1'
#
loop_
_entity.id
_entity.type
_entity.pdbx_description
1 polymer ?
#
loop_
_entity_poly.entity_id
_entity_poly.type
_entity_poly.pdbx_seq_one_letter_code
_entity_poly.pdbx_strand_id
1 'polypeptide(L)'
;MRDESQKAKSQKTKSQKTKKTARDNYASTTISARLATMTIGENNENEVVKRAYDPIDTLKSFHTRKELVVEVDKAIFLHDEIKLTSNLEIKGIKTSSDAIFHLLIEDQILSINGKVPNNPEQLLNMTTECVQNILSIALTRQANKNPPTPARLSFKDGDAIFQRKNGSQYFVVKLHKVPGVHMGFRAKSYGGRIIVTDVQENGIAYLNFAVGDTILDLNAEPVTDVDSFHKNLRISMKQNQSCTTLVERPVSFMEVSNAKVIIDVLAISKLDPPLAKDAAAIGQREAERYTAKMHRKRKALRSALKKKKSNKESPSKSRRKRSLVNV
;
A
#
# COMPACT_ATOMS: atom_id res chain seq x y z
N MET A 1 53.15 38.18 11.84
CA MET A 1 53.35 37.56 13.18
C MET A 1 52.07 36.85 13.53
N ARG A 2 51.91 35.53 13.65
CA ARG A 2 52.69 34.28 13.55
C ARG A 2 51.59 33.22 13.24
N ASP A 3 51.76 32.33 12.25
CA ASP A 3 52.27 30.95 12.40
C ASP A 3 51.53 30.18 13.52
N GLU A 4 50.86 29.03 13.37
CA GLU A 4 51.21 27.73 12.78
C GLU A 4 49.93 26.85 12.88
N SER A 5 49.51 26.04 11.91
CA SER A 5 50.02 24.72 11.51
C SER A 5 49.68 23.53 12.46
N GLN A 6 49.01 22.52 11.85
CA GLN A 6 49.11 21.07 12.08
C GLN A 6 48.62 20.40 13.39
N LYS A 7 47.74 19.38 13.23
CA LYS A 7 48.07 17.99 13.62
C LYS A 7 47.10 16.94 13.09
N ALA A 8 47.62 16.12 12.18
CA ALA A 8 47.17 14.77 11.89
C ALA A 8 47.72 13.77 12.92
N LYS A 9 46.97 12.71 13.25
CA LYS A 9 47.42 11.38 13.74
C LYS A 9 46.24 10.41 13.52
N SER A 10 46.24 9.55 12.50
CA SER A 10 46.91 8.23 12.44
C SER A 10 46.57 7.31 13.63
N GLN A 11 45.74 6.29 13.39
CA GLN A 11 46.00 4.94 13.92
C GLN A 11 45.50 3.85 12.95
N LYS A 12 46.37 2.85 12.81
CA LYS A 12 46.44 1.79 11.82
C LYS A 12 45.98 0.47 12.45
N THR A 13 45.20 -0.30 11.69
CA THR A 13 45.26 -1.77 11.46
C THR A 13 45.30 -2.78 12.63
N LYS A 14 44.38 -3.77 12.56
CA LYS A 14 44.63 -5.23 12.40
C LYS A 14 43.24 -5.93 12.32
N SER A 15 42.77 -6.43 11.18
CA SER A 15 43.11 -7.72 10.51
C SER A 15 42.67 -8.97 11.28
N GLN A 16 41.65 -9.68 10.76
CA GLN A 16 41.52 -11.15 10.59
C GLN A 16 40.09 -11.44 10.05
N LYS A 17 39.89 -11.68 8.74
CA LYS A 17 39.93 -12.97 8.01
C LYS A 17 39.21 -14.14 8.72
N THR A 18 38.05 -14.53 8.18
CA THR A 18 37.78 -15.92 7.73
C THR A 18 36.64 -15.96 6.71
N LYS A 19 36.86 -16.77 5.67
CA LYS A 19 36.02 -17.07 4.49
C LYS A 19 35.04 -18.24 4.78
N LYS A 20 33.87 -18.25 4.10
CA LYS A 20 33.23 -19.39 3.37
C LYS A 20 31.75 -19.04 3.13
N THR A 21 31.32 -18.67 1.92
CA THR A 21 30.83 -19.52 0.80
C THR A 21 29.65 -20.45 1.12
N ALA A 22 28.47 -20.08 0.61
CA ALA A 22 27.43 -20.95 0.01
C ALA A 22 26.40 -19.98 -0.63
N ARG A 23 26.47 -19.68 -1.93
CA ARG A 23 25.85 -20.41 -3.05
C ARG A 23 24.36 -20.72 -2.86
N ASP A 24 23.60 -20.03 -3.70
CA ASP A 24 22.50 -20.52 -4.53
C ASP A 24 21.26 -21.08 -3.82
N ASN A 25 20.15 -20.34 -3.93
CA ASN A 25 18.80 -20.89 -4.13
C ASN A 25 17.88 -19.79 -4.66
N TYR A 26 18.07 -19.44 -5.94
CA TYR A 26 17.01 -18.88 -6.78
C TYR A 26 16.11 -20.06 -7.20
N ALA A 27 14.99 -20.24 -6.52
CA ALA A 27 13.95 -21.14 -7.00
C ALA A 27 13.19 -20.45 -8.14
N SER A 28 13.61 -20.77 -9.37
CA SER A 28 12.83 -20.54 -10.59
C SER A 28 11.61 -21.46 -10.55
N THR A 29 10.43 -20.91 -10.28
CA THR A 29 9.17 -21.62 -10.47
C THR A 29 8.84 -21.60 -11.96
N THR A 30 9.30 -22.62 -12.66
CA THR A 30 8.90 -22.92 -14.04
C THR A 30 7.44 -23.35 -14.04
N ILE A 31 6.53 -22.44 -14.40
CA ILE A 31 5.15 -22.81 -14.73
C ILE A 31 5.20 -23.45 -16.13
N SER A 32 5.09 -24.78 -16.15
CA SER A 32 4.93 -25.56 -17.38
C SER A 32 3.66 -25.11 -18.10
N ALA A 33 3.82 -24.39 -19.21
CA ALA A 33 2.75 -24.18 -20.17
C ALA A 33 2.41 -25.53 -20.81
N ARG A 34 1.27 -26.12 -20.44
CA ARG A 34 0.65 -27.16 -21.25
C ARG A 34 0.23 -26.53 -22.58
N LEU A 35 0.96 -26.86 -23.65
CA LEU A 35 0.46 -26.72 -25.01
C LEU A 35 -0.82 -27.58 -25.13
N ALA A 36 -1.97 -26.94 -25.10
CA ALA A 36 -3.19 -27.52 -25.65
C ALA A 36 -3.20 -27.21 -27.15
N THR A 37 -2.85 -28.21 -27.95
CA THR A 37 -3.15 -28.25 -29.39
C THR A 37 -4.68 -28.23 -29.56
N MET A 38 -5.24 -27.08 -29.92
CA MET A 38 -6.61 -27.00 -30.42
C MET A 38 -6.57 -27.12 -31.94
N THR A 39 -6.99 -28.30 -32.40
CA THR A 39 -7.43 -28.59 -33.75
C THR A 39 -8.46 -27.56 -34.20
N ILE A 40 -8.19 -26.96 -35.37
CA ILE A 40 -9.13 -26.11 -36.10
C ILE A 40 -10.29 -27.01 -36.55
N GLY A 41 -11.46 -26.80 -35.95
CA GLY A 41 -12.73 -27.39 -36.33
C GLY A 41 -13.73 -26.27 -36.55
N GLU A 42 -14.22 -26.18 -37.77
CA GLU A 42 -15.13 -25.15 -38.27
C GLU A 42 -16.50 -25.20 -37.59
N ASN A 43 -17.13 -24.03 -37.53
CA ASN A 43 -18.59 -23.80 -37.44
C ASN A 43 -19.29 -24.18 -36.13
N ASN A 44 -19.48 -23.18 -35.26
CA ASN A 44 -20.74 -22.96 -34.55
C ASN A 44 -20.81 -21.54 -33.98
N GLU A 45 -21.47 -20.65 -34.71
CA GLU A 45 -22.03 -19.41 -34.18
C GLU A 45 -23.11 -19.76 -33.16
N ASN A 46 -22.76 -19.82 -31.86
CA ASN A 46 -23.64 -19.64 -30.67
C ASN A 46 -23.02 -20.18 -29.35
N GLU A 47 -21.70 -20.09 -29.16
CA GLU A 47 -21.12 -20.16 -27.80
C GLU A 47 -20.74 -18.76 -27.33
N VAL A 48 -21.70 -18.05 -26.74
CA VAL A 48 -21.36 -16.99 -25.77
C VAL A 48 -20.78 -17.70 -24.56
N VAL A 49 -19.47 -17.93 -24.59
CA VAL A 49 -18.70 -18.45 -23.46
C VAL A 49 -18.97 -17.53 -22.28
N LYS A 50 -19.83 -17.97 -21.36
CA LYS A 50 -20.00 -17.37 -20.04
C LYS A 50 -18.68 -17.53 -19.30
N ARG A 51 -17.72 -16.64 -19.55
CA ARG A 51 -16.51 -16.55 -18.73
C ARG A 51 -16.99 -16.38 -17.29
N ALA A 52 -16.52 -17.26 -16.41
CA ALA A 52 -16.80 -17.17 -14.99
C ALA A 52 -16.43 -15.75 -14.54
N TYR A 53 -17.36 -15.07 -13.87
CA TYR A 53 -17.13 -13.73 -13.33
C TYR A 53 -15.99 -13.81 -12.31
N ASP A 54 -14.82 -13.28 -12.67
CA ASP A 54 -13.72 -13.07 -11.73
C ASP A 54 -13.76 -11.59 -11.25
N PRO A 55 -14.05 -11.35 -9.96
CA PRO A 55 -14.02 -10.02 -9.38
C PRO A 55 -12.66 -9.31 -9.56
N ILE A 56 -11.55 -10.06 -9.61
CA ILE A 56 -10.20 -9.51 -9.77
C ILE A 56 -10.00 -8.97 -11.19
N ASP A 57 -10.50 -9.66 -12.21
CA ASP A 57 -10.41 -9.18 -13.59
C ASP A 57 -11.28 -7.94 -13.81
N THR A 58 -12.43 -7.88 -13.13
CA THR A 58 -13.26 -6.67 -13.09
C THR A 58 -12.50 -5.50 -12.47
N LEU A 59 -11.75 -5.72 -11.39
CA LEU A 59 -10.90 -4.68 -10.79
C LEU A 59 -9.80 -4.20 -11.72
N LYS A 60 -9.09 -5.13 -12.38
CA LYS A 60 -8.04 -4.79 -13.35
C LYS A 60 -8.58 -3.99 -14.53
N SER A 61 -9.82 -4.24 -14.94
CA SER A 61 -10.46 -3.48 -16.03
C SER A 61 -10.57 -1.97 -15.70
N PHE A 62 -10.76 -1.60 -14.42
CA PHE A 62 -10.79 -0.19 -14.00
C PHE A 62 -9.42 0.49 -14.01
N HIS A 63 -8.34 -0.29 -14.16
CA HIS A 63 -6.98 0.18 -14.31
C HIS A 63 -6.52 0.27 -15.78
N THR A 64 -7.41 -0.05 -16.72
CA THR A 64 -7.13 0.19 -18.13
C THR A 64 -6.95 1.69 -18.39
N ARG A 65 -6.01 2.00 -19.27
CA ARG A 65 -5.87 3.36 -19.80
C ARG A 65 -6.91 3.54 -20.89
N LYS A 66 -7.61 4.68 -20.86
CA LYS A 66 -8.52 5.13 -21.91
C LYS A 66 -7.86 6.28 -22.68
N GLU A 67 -8.09 6.31 -23.98
CA GLU A 67 -7.77 7.46 -24.82
C GLU A 67 -8.86 8.52 -24.69
N LEU A 68 -8.43 9.78 -24.58
CA LEU A 68 -9.29 10.93 -24.38
C LEU A 68 -8.78 12.08 -25.22
N VAL A 69 -9.69 12.89 -25.73
CA VAL A 69 -9.36 14.19 -26.31
C VAL A 69 -9.82 15.26 -25.32
N VAL A 70 -8.91 16.16 -24.95
CA VAL A 70 -9.16 17.25 -24.01
C VAL A 70 -8.78 18.57 -24.66
N GLU A 71 -9.62 19.58 -24.49
CA GLU A 71 -9.32 20.94 -24.91
C GLU A 71 -8.67 21.70 -23.75
N VAL A 72 -7.52 22.30 -24.03
CA VAL A 72 -6.66 22.95 -23.04
C VAL A 72 -6.14 24.28 -23.58
N ASP A 73 -6.06 25.29 -22.73
CA ASP A 73 -5.42 26.56 -23.11
C ASP A 73 -3.94 26.36 -23.42
N LYS A 74 -3.47 26.95 -24.50
CA LYS A 74 -2.08 26.93 -24.95
C LYS A 74 -1.11 27.48 -23.90
N ALA A 75 -1.52 28.45 -23.09
CA ALA A 75 -0.70 29.07 -22.05
C ALA A 75 -0.14 28.04 -21.05
N ILE A 76 -0.89 26.96 -20.80
CA ILE A 76 -0.52 25.87 -19.88
C ILE A 76 0.81 25.21 -20.30
N PHE A 77 1.09 25.13 -21.60
CA PHE A 77 2.30 24.49 -22.12
C PHE A 77 3.48 25.44 -22.29
N LEU A 78 3.24 26.76 -22.30
CA LEU A 78 4.27 27.76 -22.58
C LEU A 78 4.98 28.29 -21.32
N HIS A 79 4.36 28.17 -20.14
CA HIS A 79 4.85 28.81 -18.90
C HIS A 79 5.56 27.86 -17.94
N ASP A 80 6.14 26.76 -18.43
CA ASP A 80 6.78 25.71 -17.62
C ASP A 80 5.87 25.19 -16.49
N GLU A 81 4.56 25.26 -16.67
CA GLU A 81 3.59 24.84 -15.65
C GLU A 81 3.51 23.32 -15.53
N ILE A 82 3.92 22.63 -16.60
CA ILE A 82 3.92 21.18 -16.71
C ILE A 82 5.35 20.69 -16.92
N LYS A 83 5.70 19.62 -16.20
CA LYS A 83 6.95 18.88 -16.39
C LYS A 83 6.65 17.59 -17.14
N LEU A 84 7.22 17.43 -18.33
CA LEU A 84 7.09 16.24 -19.16
C LEU A 84 8.33 15.35 -19.06
N THR A 85 8.13 14.05 -19.27
CA THR A 85 9.21 13.07 -19.50
C THR A 85 9.56 12.97 -20.99
N SER A 86 10.62 12.24 -21.33
CA SER A 86 10.98 11.94 -22.74
C SER A 86 9.86 11.26 -23.51
N ASN A 87 8.99 10.50 -22.81
CA ASN A 87 7.90 9.73 -23.40
C ASN A 87 6.58 10.53 -23.41
N LEU A 88 6.65 11.86 -23.23
CA LEU A 88 5.50 12.77 -23.19
C LEU A 88 4.49 12.47 -22.06
N GLU A 89 4.96 11.84 -20.98
CA GLU A 89 4.18 11.62 -19.77
C GLU A 89 4.32 12.82 -18.83
N ILE A 90 3.19 13.29 -18.29
CA ILE A 90 3.16 14.37 -17.31
C ILE A 90 3.69 13.87 -15.98
N LYS A 91 4.83 14.41 -15.55
CA LYS A 91 5.49 14.09 -14.28
C LYS A 91 5.09 15.04 -13.15
N GLY A 92 4.70 16.26 -13.48
CA GLY A 92 4.36 17.27 -12.49
C GLY A 92 3.58 18.41 -13.09
N ILE A 93 2.68 18.96 -12.29
CA ILE A 93 1.88 20.14 -12.61
C ILE A 93 2.07 21.13 -11.46
N LYS A 94 2.31 22.40 -11.79
CA LYS A 94 2.44 23.47 -10.79
C LYS A 94 1.11 23.67 -10.07
N THR A 95 1.14 23.78 -8.74
CA THR A 95 -0.09 23.90 -7.92
C THR A 95 -0.94 25.15 -8.24
N SER A 96 -0.32 26.20 -8.77
CA SER A 96 -0.99 27.43 -9.20
C SER A 96 -1.53 27.38 -10.63
N SER A 97 -1.25 26.33 -11.39
CA SER A 97 -1.64 26.22 -12.79
C SER A 97 -3.07 25.70 -12.92
N ASP A 98 -3.81 26.24 -13.88
CA ASP A 98 -5.14 25.76 -14.25
C ASP A 98 -5.09 24.41 -14.99
N ALA A 99 -3.90 23.95 -15.39
CA ALA A 99 -3.68 22.63 -15.95
C ALA A 99 -4.21 21.51 -15.05
N ILE A 100 -4.27 21.72 -13.73
CA ILE A 100 -4.80 20.74 -12.77
C ILE A 100 -6.26 20.36 -13.09
N PHE A 101 -7.03 21.26 -13.69
CA PHE A 101 -8.44 21.03 -14.01
C PHE A 101 -8.66 20.25 -15.31
N HIS A 102 -7.60 20.06 -16.10
CA HIS A 102 -7.68 19.42 -17.41
C HIS A 102 -6.80 18.15 -17.49
N LEU A 103 -5.65 18.18 -16.81
CA LEU A 103 -4.57 17.20 -16.92
C LEU A 103 -4.25 16.58 -15.57
N LEU A 104 -3.75 15.36 -15.60
CA LEU A 104 -3.29 14.61 -14.44
C LEU A 104 -1.83 14.21 -14.62
N ILE A 105 -1.11 14.08 -13.51
CA ILE A 105 0.18 13.37 -13.51
C ILE A 105 -0.08 11.92 -13.92
N GLU A 106 0.85 11.35 -14.69
CA GLU A 106 0.77 10.05 -15.39
C GLU A 106 -0.06 10.05 -16.68
N ASP A 107 -0.69 11.17 -17.06
CA ASP A 107 -1.26 11.29 -18.40
C ASP A 107 -0.13 11.28 -19.43
N GLN A 108 -0.32 10.50 -20.50
CA GLN A 108 0.61 10.45 -21.61
C GLN A 108 0.01 11.13 -22.83
N ILE A 109 0.67 12.16 -23.32
CA ILE A 109 0.22 12.90 -24.50
C ILE A 109 0.55 12.08 -25.75
N LEU A 110 -0.47 11.83 -26.58
CA LEU A 110 -0.37 11.12 -27.84
C LEU A 110 -0.28 12.08 -29.03
N SER A 111 -1.13 13.10 -29.06
CA SER A 111 -1.11 14.10 -30.14
C SER A 111 -1.64 15.45 -29.67
N ILE A 112 -1.22 16.49 -30.38
CA ILE A 112 -1.66 17.88 -30.23
C ILE A 112 -2.18 18.37 -31.57
N ASN A 113 -3.45 18.77 -31.62
CA ASN A 113 -4.18 19.16 -32.84
C ASN A 113 -4.03 18.12 -33.97
N GLY A 114 -4.08 16.83 -33.62
CA GLY A 114 -3.93 15.72 -34.55
C GLY A 114 -2.49 15.41 -35.00
N LYS A 115 -1.49 16.16 -34.53
CA LYS A 115 -0.07 15.90 -34.82
C LYS A 115 0.59 15.17 -33.64
N VAL A 116 1.35 14.12 -33.93
CA VAL A 116 2.06 13.32 -32.91
C VAL A 116 3.44 13.93 -32.65
N PRO A 117 3.72 14.46 -31.44
CA PRO A 117 5.07 14.87 -31.09
C PRO A 117 5.92 13.64 -30.72
N ASN A 118 7.22 13.69 -31.03
CA ASN A 118 8.18 12.64 -30.66
C ASN A 118 8.93 12.97 -29.37
N ASN A 119 9.07 14.25 -29.05
CA ASN A 119 9.79 14.72 -27.87
C ASN A 119 9.13 15.98 -27.28
N PRO A 120 9.43 16.34 -26.01
CA PRO A 120 8.84 17.51 -25.36
C PRO A 120 9.13 18.84 -26.06
N GLU A 121 10.34 18.98 -26.65
CA GLU A 121 10.73 20.20 -27.37
C GLU A 121 9.88 20.41 -28.62
N GLN A 122 9.63 19.34 -29.38
CA GLN A 122 8.75 19.34 -30.54
C GLN A 122 7.31 19.65 -30.14
N LEU A 123 6.84 19.11 -29.02
CA LEU A 123 5.53 19.47 -28.47
C LEU A 123 5.44 20.96 -28.16
N LEU A 124 6.49 21.55 -27.56
CA LEU A 124 6.55 22.97 -27.25
C LEU A 124 6.61 23.84 -28.52
N ASN A 125 7.35 23.41 -29.54
CA ASN A 125 7.40 24.10 -30.83
C ASN A 125 6.04 24.06 -31.54
N MET A 126 5.39 22.88 -31.60
CA MET A 126 4.04 22.72 -32.14
C MET A 126 3.01 23.59 -31.41
N THR A 127 3.14 23.66 -30.08
CA THR A 127 2.33 24.54 -29.24
C THR A 127 2.56 26.01 -29.63
N THR A 128 3.82 26.45 -29.72
CA THR A 128 4.20 27.84 -30.03
C THR A 128 3.74 28.26 -31.42
N GLU A 129 3.88 27.40 -32.42
CA GLU A 129 3.45 27.62 -33.81
C GLU A 129 1.93 27.64 -33.97
N CYS A 130 1.18 27.05 -33.04
CA CYS A 130 -0.28 27.01 -33.13
C CYS A 130 -0.88 28.42 -32.98
N VAL A 131 -1.66 28.85 -33.96
CA VAL A 131 -2.35 30.16 -33.94
C VAL A 131 -3.52 30.16 -32.94
N GLN A 132 -4.09 28.99 -32.65
CA GLN A 132 -5.23 28.85 -31.75
C GLN A 132 -4.77 28.91 -30.29
N ASN A 133 -5.54 29.61 -29.46
CA ASN A 133 -5.33 29.64 -28.01
C ASN A 133 -5.79 28.34 -27.34
N ILE A 134 -6.71 27.60 -27.97
CA ILE A 134 -7.20 26.32 -27.47
C ILE A 134 -6.54 25.21 -28.27
N LEU A 135 -5.96 24.25 -27.56
CA LEU A 135 -5.32 23.07 -28.11
C LEU A 135 -6.20 21.84 -27.87
N SER A 136 -6.38 21.05 -28.92
CA SER A 136 -7.00 19.72 -28.83
C SER A 136 -5.91 18.69 -28.56
N ILE A 137 -5.92 18.08 -27.38
CA ILE A 137 -4.87 17.16 -26.93
C ILE A 137 -5.46 15.76 -26.79
N ALA A 138 -4.95 14.83 -27.59
CA ALA A 138 -5.21 13.41 -27.38
C ALA A 138 -4.22 12.86 -26.35
N LEU A 139 -4.72 12.22 -25.30
CA LEU A 139 -3.92 11.64 -24.22
C LEU A 139 -4.46 10.28 -23.77
N THR A 140 -3.61 9.50 -23.12
CA THR A 140 -4.02 8.30 -22.37
C THR A 140 -4.10 8.59 -20.88
N ARG A 141 -5.16 8.14 -20.23
CA ARG A 141 -5.42 8.34 -18.79
C ARG A 141 -6.00 7.08 -18.15
N GLN A 142 -5.73 6.86 -16.87
CA GLN A 142 -6.40 5.79 -16.11
C GLN A 142 -7.92 6.01 -16.04
N ALA A 143 -8.71 4.98 -16.36
CA ALA A 143 -10.15 5.14 -16.59
C ALA A 143 -10.94 5.70 -15.39
N ASN A 144 -10.51 5.36 -14.17
CA ASN A 144 -11.10 5.71 -12.88
C ASN A 144 -10.65 7.08 -12.32
N LYS A 145 -9.60 7.70 -12.88
CA LYS A 145 -9.10 9.00 -12.45
C LYS A 145 -9.61 10.10 -13.37
N ASN A 146 -10.02 11.22 -12.78
CA ASN A 146 -10.44 12.42 -13.50
C ASN A 146 -9.84 13.65 -12.83
N PRO A 147 -9.56 14.73 -13.58
CA PRO A 147 -9.15 15.99 -12.98
C PRO A 147 -10.27 16.54 -12.08
N PRO A 148 -9.91 17.23 -10.99
CA PRO A 148 -10.90 17.92 -10.17
C PRO A 148 -11.55 19.04 -10.96
N THR A 149 -12.81 19.33 -10.66
CA THR A 149 -13.45 20.55 -11.17
C THR A 149 -13.01 21.75 -10.33
N PRO A 150 -13.00 22.97 -10.90
CA PRO A 150 -12.70 24.19 -10.14
C PRO A 150 -13.53 24.28 -8.87
N ALA A 151 -14.85 24.13 -8.96
CA ALA A 151 -15.76 24.16 -7.79
C ALA A 151 -15.39 23.14 -6.70
N ARG A 152 -14.93 21.94 -7.09
CA ARG A 152 -14.57 20.87 -6.14
C ARG A 152 -13.23 21.12 -5.45
N LEU A 153 -12.31 21.79 -6.13
CA LEU A 153 -11.00 22.16 -5.58
C LEU A 153 -11.00 23.55 -4.93
N SER A 154 -11.99 24.38 -5.24
CA SER A 154 -12.16 25.76 -4.77
C SER A 154 -13.24 25.89 -3.69
N PHE A 155 -13.70 24.78 -3.09
CA PHE A 155 -14.89 24.79 -2.24
C PHE A 155 -14.85 25.91 -1.17
N LYS A 156 -15.71 26.90 -1.46
CA LYS A 156 -16.29 28.05 -0.75
C LYS A 156 -15.42 29.28 -0.45
N ASP A 157 -15.76 30.35 -1.18
CA ASP A 157 -15.75 31.76 -0.80
C ASP A 157 -15.35 32.02 0.67
N GLY A 158 -14.09 32.41 0.88
CA GLY A 158 -13.57 32.89 2.16
C GLY A 158 -13.13 31.84 3.18
N ASP A 159 -13.73 30.63 3.15
CA ASP A 159 -13.49 29.54 4.11
C ASP A 159 -13.00 28.27 3.39
N ALA A 160 -11.87 28.35 2.67
CA ALA A 160 -11.27 27.17 2.06
C ALA A 160 -10.94 26.13 3.16
N ILE A 161 -11.74 25.07 3.26
CA ILE A 161 -11.61 24.01 4.28
C ILE A 161 -10.20 23.39 4.23
N PHE A 162 -9.54 23.43 3.08
CA PHE A 162 -8.16 23.02 2.93
C PHE A 162 -7.41 23.90 1.93
N GLN A 163 -6.22 24.35 2.31
CA GLN A 163 -5.27 25.01 1.39
C GLN A 163 -4.58 23.97 0.52
N ARG A 164 -4.43 24.28 -0.77
CA ARG A 164 -3.67 23.45 -1.71
C ARG A 164 -2.20 23.44 -1.30
N LYS A 165 -1.62 22.26 -1.17
CA LYS A 165 -0.21 22.10 -0.84
C LYS A 165 0.61 22.09 -2.10
N ASN A 166 1.69 22.88 -2.08
CA ASN A 166 2.67 22.83 -3.14
C ASN A 166 3.34 21.44 -3.17
N GLY A 167 3.49 20.87 -4.36
CA GLY A 167 4.09 19.53 -4.52
C GLY A 167 3.14 18.37 -4.22
N SER A 168 1.83 18.62 -4.13
CA SER A 168 0.80 17.58 -4.12
C SER A 168 -0.04 17.60 -5.40
N GLN A 169 -0.51 16.43 -5.81
CA GLN A 169 -1.43 16.23 -6.91
C GLN A 169 -2.85 16.11 -6.38
N TYR A 170 -3.81 16.65 -7.14
CA TYR A 170 -5.24 16.53 -6.84
C TYR A 170 -5.94 15.81 -7.98
N PHE A 171 -6.76 14.82 -7.66
CA PHE A 171 -7.56 14.10 -8.64
C PHE A 171 -8.81 13.52 -8.02
N VAL A 172 -9.84 13.35 -8.84
CA VAL A 172 -11.08 12.69 -8.47
C VAL A 172 -10.99 11.23 -8.88
N VAL A 173 -11.13 10.35 -7.89
CA VAL A 173 -11.23 8.91 -8.11
C VAL A 173 -12.69 8.50 -8.10
N LYS A 174 -13.11 7.75 -9.11
CA LYS A 174 -14.42 7.09 -9.13
C LYS A 174 -14.26 5.64 -8.69
N LEU A 175 -14.83 5.32 -7.54
CA LEU A 175 -14.86 3.97 -6.99
C LEU A 175 -16.17 3.29 -7.39
N HIS A 176 -16.06 2.06 -7.86
CA HIS A 176 -17.20 1.21 -8.19
C HIS A 176 -17.28 0.05 -7.22
N LYS A 177 -18.49 -0.27 -6.77
CA LYS A 177 -18.74 -1.44 -5.93
C LYS A 177 -18.62 -2.69 -6.81
N VAL A 178 -17.72 -3.58 -6.42
CA VAL A 178 -17.54 -4.89 -7.02
C VAL A 178 -18.12 -5.93 -6.07
N PRO A 179 -19.17 -6.69 -6.47
CA PRO A 179 -19.73 -7.75 -5.64
C PRO A 179 -18.65 -8.75 -5.17
N GLY A 180 -18.70 -9.11 -3.89
CA GLY A 180 -17.74 -10.04 -3.29
C GLY A 180 -16.38 -9.44 -2.93
N VAL A 181 -16.12 -8.17 -3.29
CA VAL A 181 -14.86 -7.49 -2.94
C VAL A 181 -15.09 -6.41 -1.89
N HIS A 182 -14.21 -6.39 -0.89
CA HIS A 182 -14.21 -5.39 0.16
C HIS A 182 -13.45 -4.13 -0.29
N MET A 183 -13.66 -3.02 0.41
CA MET A 183 -13.04 -1.76 0.00
C MET A 183 -11.51 -1.76 0.16
N GLY A 184 -10.99 -2.44 1.20
CA GLY A 184 -9.56 -2.80 1.32
C GLY A 184 -8.61 -1.64 1.57
N PHE A 185 -8.99 -0.69 2.43
CA PHE A 185 -8.05 0.30 2.96
C PHE A 185 -8.41 0.67 4.40
N ARG A 186 -7.43 1.27 5.09
CA ARG A 186 -7.59 1.85 6.41
C ARG A 186 -7.20 3.32 6.36
N ALA A 187 -8.07 4.17 6.87
CA ALA A 187 -7.78 5.60 7.02
C ALA A 187 -7.84 6.03 8.49
N LYS A 188 -7.17 7.15 8.79
CA LYS A 188 -7.18 7.80 10.10
C LYS A 188 -7.34 9.32 9.93
N SER A 189 -7.96 9.98 10.91
CA SER A 189 -8.05 11.43 10.92
C SER A 189 -6.78 12.01 11.55
N TYR A 190 -6.22 13.05 10.92
CA TYR A 190 -5.09 13.82 11.44
C TYR A 190 -5.21 15.26 10.95
N GLY A 191 -5.22 16.23 11.87
CA GLY A 191 -5.30 17.64 11.52
C GLY A 191 -6.54 18.00 10.70
N GLY A 192 -7.69 17.38 10.98
CA GLY A 192 -8.94 17.60 10.24
C GLY A 192 -8.96 16.99 8.83
N ARG A 193 -8.02 16.11 8.50
CA ARG A 193 -7.92 15.44 7.20
C ARG A 193 -7.91 13.93 7.36
N ILE A 194 -8.44 13.21 6.38
CA ILE A 194 -8.48 11.75 6.37
C ILE A 194 -7.29 11.21 5.58
N ILE A 195 -6.37 10.51 6.26
CA ILE A 195 -5.14 9.99 5.66
C ILE A 195 -5.23 8.47 5.52
N VAL A 196 -4.92 7.96 4.33
CA VAL A 196 -4.83 6.53 4.03
C VAL A 196 -3.54 5.98 4.65
N THR A 197 -3.70 5.08 5.62
CA THR A 197 -2.59 4.50 6.39
C THR A 197 -2.19 3.12 5.92
N ASP A 198 -3.10 2.39 5.28
CA ASP A 198 -2.88 1.01 4.85
C ASP A 198 -3.83 0.71 3.69
N VAL A 199 -3.37 -0.08 2.73
CA VAL A 199 -4.13 -0.49 1.55
C VAL A 199 -3.90 -1.97 1.33
N GLN A 200 -5.00 -2.73 1.33
CA GLN A 200 -4.97 -4.19 1.23
C GLN A 200 -4.96 -4.63 -0.23
N GLU A 201 -4.06 -5.56 -0.54
CA GLU A 201 -4.08 -6.28 -1.82
C GLU A 201 -5.42 -6.98 -2.01
N ASN A 202 -5.96 -6.96 -3.22
CA ASN A 202 -7.29 -7.46 -3.59
C ASN A 202 -8.50 -6.63 -3.13
N GLY A 203 -8.27 -5.45 -2.54
CA GLY A 203 -9.32 -4.47 -2.28
C GLY A 203 -9.62 -3.56 -3.47
N ILE A 204 -10.83 -2.97 -3.50
CA ILE A 204 -11.16 -1.90 -4.47
C ILE A 204 -10.18 -0.73 -4.36
N ALA A 205 -9.74 -0.39 -3.14
CA ALA A 205 -8.81 0.68 -2.88
C ALA A 205 -7.38 0.44 -3.39
N TYR A 206 -6.95 -0.82 -3.57
CA TYR A 206 -5.58 -1.17 -3.98
C TYR A 206 -5.14 -0.45 -5.26
N LEU A 207 -6.05 -0.34 -6.22
CA LEU A 207 -5.81 0.28 -7.50
C LEU A 207 -6.14 1.79 -7.52
N ASN A 208 -6.66 2.34 -6.44
CA ASN A 208 -7.25 3.67 -6.42
C ASN A 208 -6.52 4.63 -5.48
N PHE A 209 -6.02 4.10 -4.36
CA PHE A 209 -5.34 4.85 -3.32
C PHE A 209 -3.93 4.29 -3.08
N ALA A 210 -3.06 5.17 -2.61
CA ALA A 210 -1.74 4.84 -2.09
C ALA A 210 -1.68 5.19 -0.61
N VAL A 211 -0.79 4.52 0.13
CA VAL A 211 -0.50 4.89 1.51
C VAL A 211 0.09 6.31 1.53
N GLY A 212 -0.49 7.18 2.35
CA GLY A 212 -0.16 8.60 2.44
C GLY A 212 -1.09 9.52 1.63
N ASP A 213 -1.99 8.95 0.81
CA ASP A 213 -3.04 9.74 0.17
C ASP A 213 -3.96 10.37 1.22
N THR A 214 -4.38 11.60 0.97
CA THR A 214 -5.36 12.31 1.79
C THR A 214 -6.69 12.39 1.05
N ILE A 215 -7.76 11.92 1.69
CA ILE A 215 -9.12 12.00 1.19
C ILE A 215 -9.74 13.30 1.71
N LEU A 216 -10.16 14.16 0.78
CA LEU A 216 -10.66 15.50 1.09
C LEU A 216 -12.19 15.57 1.08
N ASP A 217 -12.83 14.78 0.22
CA ASP A 217 -14.28 14.75 0.10
C ASP A 217 -14.79 13.34 -0.25
N LEU A 218 -16.11 13.18 -0.13
CA LEU A 218 -16.87 12.06 -0.65
C LEU A 218 -18.10 12.60 -1.38
N ASN A 219 -18.23 12.29 -2.67
CA ASN A 219 -19.29 12.79 -3.55
C ASN A 219 -19.41 14.33 -3.55
N ALA A 220 -18.27 15.03 -3.54
CA ALA A 220 -18.18 16.49 -3.44
C ALA A 220 -18.65 17.09 -2.10
N GLU A 221 -18.87 16.26 -1.07
CA GLU A 221 -19.08 16.71 0.30
C GLU A 221 -17.78 16.56 1.11
N PRO A 222 -17.25 17.65 1.71
CA PRO A 222 -15.98 17.61 2.43
C PRO A 222 -16.07 16.68 3.64
N VAL A 223 -14.97 15.97 3.90
CA VAL A 223 -14.88 15.02 5.03
C VAL A 223 -13.67 15.32 5.90
N THR A 224 -13.92 15.43 7.21
CA THR A 224 -12.89 15.70 8.22
C THR A 224 -12.76 14.55 9.23
N ASP A 225 -13.86 13.81 9.41
CA ASP A 225 -13.99 12.71 10.35
C ASP A 225 -14.07 11.34 9.64
N VAL A 226 -13.33 10.37 10.18
CA VAL A 226 -13.19 9.03 9.59
C VAL A 226 -14.44 8.19 9.78
N ASP A 227 -15.12 8.30 10.92
CA ASP A 227 -16.31 7.51 11.20
C ASP A 227 -17.47 7.94 10.31
N SER A 228 -17.66 9.25 10.18
CA SER A 228 -18.63 9.88 9.27
C SER A 228 -18.33 9.51 7.81
N PHE A 229 -17.06 9.59 7.40
CA PHE A 229 -16.63 9.16 6.07
C PHE A 229 -16.93 7.69 5.79
N HIS A 230 -16.59 6.77 6.71
CA HIS A 230 -16.88 5.34 6.51
C HIS A 230 -18.37 5.04 6.47
N LYS A 231 -19.17 5.73 7.28
CA LYS A 231 -20.64 5.62 7.25
C LYS A 231 -21.18 6.07 5.89
N ASN A 232 -20.81 7.26 5.43
CA ASN A 232 -21.28 7.83 4.17
C ASN A 232 -20.78 7.01 2.97
N LEU A 233 -19.56 6.50 3.01
CA LEU A 233 -19.00 5.62 1.99
C LEU A 233 -19.83 4.34 1.85
N ARG A 234 -20.18 3.69 2.97
CA ARG A 234 -21.03 2.49 2.96
C ARG A 234 -22.42 2.79 2.41
N ILE A 235 -23.01 3.92 2.77
CA ILE A 235 -24.32 4.35 2.27
C ILE A 235 -24.26 4.57 0.75
N SER A 236 -23.30 5.35 0.26
CA SER A 236 -23.11 5.61 -1.17
C SER A 236 -22.87 4.32 -1.95
N MET A 237 -22.03 3.42 -1.44
CA MET A 237 -21.76 2.12 -2.08
C MET A 237 -22.99 1.20 -2.07
N LYS A 238 -23.86 1.30 -1.06
CA LYS A 238 -25.10 0.51 -1.00
C LYS A 238 -26.16 1.03 -1.97
N GLN A 239 -26.32 2.36 -2.07
CA GLN A 239 -27.36 2.99 -2.87
C GLN A 239 -26.96 3.13 -4.34
N ASN A 240 -25.80 3.75 -4.61
CA ASN A 240 -25.40 4.17 -5.95
C ASN A 240 -24.47 3.17 -6.66
N GLN A 241 -24.06 2.09 -5.95
CA GLN A 241 -23.01 1.15 -6.37
C GLN A 241 -21.68 1.83 -6.77
N SER A 242 -21.51 3.10 -6.45
CA SER A 242 -20.33 3.90 -6.78
C SER A 242 -20.24 5.12 -5.88
N CYS A 243 -19.05 5.72 -5.82
CA CYS A 243 -18.84 7.02 -5.22
C CYS A 243 -17.64 7.71 -5.88
N THR A 244 -17.52 9.02 -5.68
CA THR A 244 -16.33 9.76 -6.12
C THR A 244 -15.63 10.39 -4.92
N THR A 245 -14.32 10.41 -4.90
CA THR A 245 -13.52 11.01 -3.82
C THR A 245 -12.46 11.92 -4.41
N LEU A 246 -12.33 13.13 -3.87
CA LEU A 246 -11.20 14.01 -4.13
C LEU A 246 -10.01 13.57 -3.28
N VAL A 247 -8.90 13.31 -3.94
CA VAL A 247 -7.67 12.80 -3.34
C VAL A 247 -6.55 13.80 -3.53
N GLU A 248 -5.86 14.12 -2.44
CA GLU A 248 -4.57 14.80 -2.42
C GLU A 248 -3.48 13.75 -2.27
N ARG A 249 -2.59 13.64 -3.27
CA ARG A 249 -1.44 12.72 -3.26
C ARG A 249 -0.14 13.51 -3.19
N PRO A 250 0.75 13.23 -2.23
CA PRO A 250 2.06 13.87 -2.18
C PRO A 250 2.94 13.39 -3.34
N VAL A 251 3.55 14.32 -4.06
CA VAL A 251 4.44 14.01 -5.21
C VAL A 251 5.86 14.51 -4.98
N SER A 252 5.99 15.73 -4.43
CA SER A 252 7.29 16.29 -4.07
C SER A 252 7.95 15.48 -2.97
N PHE A 253 9.28 15.34 -3.03
CA PHE A 253 10.07 14.65 -2.02
C PHE A 253 9.77 15.15 -0.59
N MET A 254 9.56 16.46 -0.42
CA MET A 254 9.22 17.05 0.87
C MET A 254 7.84 16.62 1.36
N GLU A 255 6.82 16.67 0.50
CA GLU A 255 5.47 16.26 0.87
C GLU A 255 5.35 14.75 1.12
N VAL A 256 6.08 13.93 0.34
CA VAL A 256 6.16 12.48 0.57
C VAL A 256 6.81 12.18 1.92
N SER A 257 7.85 12.93 2.29
CA SER A 257 8.50 12.79 3.60
C SER A 257 7.57 13.22 4.73
N ASN A 258 6.86 14.34 4.57
CA ASN A 258 5.87 14.82 5.53
C ASN A 258 4.74 13.79 5.73
N ALA A 259 4.20 13.22 4.64
CA ALA A 259 3.17 12.19 4.71
C ALA A 259 3.67 10.95 5.47
N LYS A 260 4.91 10.51 5.24
CA LYS A 260 5.53 9.40 5.99
C LYS A 260 5.63 9.69 7.48
N VAL A 261 6.13 10.87 7.87
CA VAL A 261 6.20 11.28 9.28
C VAL A 261 4.83 11.24 9.93
N ILE A 262 3.79 11.75 9.25
CA ILE A 262 2.43 11.72 9.77
C ILE A 262 1.93 10.28 9.95
N ILE A 263 2.19 9.39 8.98
CA ILE A 263 1.84 7.98 9.09
C ILE A 263 2.54 7.33 10.29
N ASP A 264 3.82 7.62 10.50
CA ASP A 264 4.59 7.09 11.62
C ASP A 264 4.05 7.58 12.97
N VAL A 265 3.72 8.87 13.10
CA VAL A 265 3.05 9.43 14.29
C VAL A 265 1.71 8.74 14.55
N LEU A 266 0.93 8.56 13.48
CA LEU A 266 -0.33 7.83 13.54
C LEU A 266 -0.13 6.36 13.89
N ALA A 267 1.00 5.73 13.55
CA ALA A 267 1.31 4.36 13.94
C ALA A 267 1.72 4.26 15.43
N ILE A 268 2.49 5.23 15.94
CA ILE A 268 2.98 5.27 17.33
C ILE A 268 1.82 5.35 18.34
N SER A 269 0.71 6.01 18.00
CA SER A 269 -0.51 6.00 18.85
C SER A 269 -1.06 4.60 19.20
N LYS A 270 -0.55 3.53 18.56
CA LYS A 270 -0.89 2.13 18.85
C LYS A 270 0.20 1.38 19.62
N LEU A 271 1.39 1.96 19.81
CA LEU A 271 2.38 1.33 20.68
C LEU A 271 1.91 1.52 22.11
N ASP A 272 1.53 0.41 22.75
CA ASP A 272 1.42 0.40 24.19
C ASP A 272 2.71 0.98 24.77
N PRO A 273 2.64 1.88 25.78
CA PRO A 273 3.84 2.35 26.43
C PRO A 273 4.66 1.14 26.88
N PRO A 274 6.00 1.17 26.73
CA PRO A 274 6.83 0.06 27.15
C PRO A 274 6.51 -0.27 28.60
N LEU A 275 6.24 -1.55 28.88
CA LEU A 275 5.92 -2.01 30.22
C LEU A 275 6.99 -1.50 31.19
N ALA A 276 6.57 -0.84 32.27
CA ALA A 276 7.50 -0.27 33.23
C ALA A 276 8.47 -1.35 33.75
N LYS A 277 9.73 -0.99 33.96
CA LYS A 277 10.81 -1.97 34.28
C LYS A 277 10.50 -2.79 35.53
N ASP A 278 9.86 -2.16 36.51
CA ASP A 278 9.39 -2.78 37.75
C ASP A 278 8.26 -3.79 37.48
N ALA A 279 7.25 -3.42 36.68
CA ALA A 279 6.17 -4.30 36.29
C ALA A 279 6.68 -5.51 35.48
N ALA A 280 7.64 -5.29 34.58
CA ALA A 280 8.30 -6.36 33.84
C ALA A 280 9.09 -7.30 34.78
N ALA A 281 9.83 -6.75 35.74
CA ALA A 281 10.59 -7.53 36.72
C ALA A 281 9.68 -8.34 37.65
N ILE A 282 8.54 -7.77 38.08
CA ILE A 282 7.53 -8.47 38.87
C ILE A 282 6.93 -9.62 38.05
N GLY A 283 6.56 -9.35 36.80
CA GLY A 283 6.01 -10.35 35.89
C GLY A 283 6.97 -11.52 35.66
N GLN A 284 8.26 -11.24 35.43
CA GLN A 284 9.30 -12.26 35.29
C GLN A 284 9.46 -13.09 36.57
N ARG A 285 9.56 -12.44 37.73
CA ARG A 285 9.70 -13.13 39.02
C ARG A 285 8.51 -14.04 39.32
N GLU A 286 7.28 -13.59 39.08
CA GLU A 286 6.10 -14.42 39.30
C GLU A 286 5.97 -15.55 38.27
N ALA A 287 6.37 -15.32 37.01
CA ALA A 287 6.44 -16.37 36.00
C ALA A 287 7.47 -17.47 36.38
N GLU A 288 8.65 -17.08 36.86
CA GLU A 288 9.67 -18.01 37.37
C GLU A 288 9.17 -18.79 38.59
N ARG A 289 8.50 -18.11 39.53
CA ARG A 289 7.89 -18.75 40.70
C ARG A 289 6.83 -19.77 40.29
N TYR A 290 5.98 -19.42 39.33
CA TYR A 290 4.93 -20.30 38.82
C TYR A 290 5.50 -21.52 38.10
N THR A 291 6.47 -21.31 37.21
CA THR A 291 7.13 -22.39 36.46
C THR A 291 7.88 -23.34 37.40
N ALA A 292 8.59 -22.82 38.41
CA ALA A 292 9.24 -23.63 39.43
C ALA A 292 8.24 -24.48 40.23
N LYS A 293 7.09 -23.91 40.63
CA LYS A 293 6.01 -24.64 41.32
C LYS A 293 5.45 -25.77 40.45
N MET A 294 5.24 -25.50 39.17
CA MET A 294 4.77 -26.50 38.20
C MET A 294 5.79 -27.62 37.97
N HIS A 295 7.08 -27.28 37.87
CA HIS A 295 8.16 -28.26 37.76
C HIS A 295 8.22 -29.18 38.99
N ARG A 296 8.11 -28.63 40.20
CA ARG A 296 8.06 -29.42 41.44
C ARG A 296 6.87 -30.36 41.47
N LYS A 297 5.68 -29.88 41.11
CA LYS A 297 4.45 -30.70 41.05
C LYS A 297 4.58 -31.83 40.02
N ARG A 298 5.11 -31.55 38.83
CA ARG A 298 5.39 -32.56 37.80
C ARG A 298 6.41 -33.62 38.26
N LYS A 299 7.47 -33.20 38.95
CA LYS A 299 8.49 -34.12 39.50
C LYS A 299 7.89 -35.05 40.58
N ALA A 300 7.07 -34.50 41.48
CA ALA A 300 6.38 -35.27 42.51
C ALA A 300 5.36 -36.28 41.93
N LEU A 301 4.61 -35.88 40.90
CA LEU A 301 3.70 -36.78 40.18
C LEU A 301 4.47 -37.93 39.50
N ARG A 302 5.59 -37.63 38.84
CA ARG A 302 6.44 -38.64 38.19
C ARG A 302 7.02 -39.65 39.19
N SER A 303 7.49 -39.19 40.35
CA SER A 303 8.02 -40.10 41.38
C SER A 303 6.92 -40.98 42.02
N ALA A 304 5.73 -40.42 42.24
CA ALA A 304 4.57 -41.17 42.73
C ALA A 304 4.11 -42.25 41.74
N LEU A 305 4.09 -41.94 40.44
CA LEU A 305 3.77 -42.92 39.39
C LEU A 305 4.82 -44.04 39.29
N LYS A 306 6.11 -43.72 39.49
CA LYS A 306 7.20 -44.71 39.48
C LYS A 306 7.11 -45.67 40.68
N LYS A 307 6.77 -45.17 41.88
CA LYS A 307 6.50 -46.00 43.08
C LYS A 307 5.28 -46.90 42.93
N LYS A 308 4.23 -46.46 42.23
CA LYS A 308 3.06 -47.31 41.94
C LYS A 308 3.37 -48.45 40.96
N LYS A 309 4.34 -48.28 40.05
CA LYS A 309 4.79 -49.37 39.17
C LYS A 309 5.63 -50.41 39.93
N SER A 310 6.54 -49.99 40.81
CA SER A 310 7.37 -50.93 41.59
C SER A 310 6.58 -51.75 42.62
N ASN A 311 5.47 -51.24 43.15
CA ASN A 311 4.60 -51.98 44.08
C ASN A 311 3.65 -52.98 43.41
N LYS A 312 3.58 -53.03 42.07
CA LYS A 312 2.77 -54.02 41.33
C LYS A 312 3.55 -55.28 40.91
N GLU A 313 4.87 -55.34 41.14
CA GLU A 313 5.74 -56.43 40.67
C GLU A 313 6.18 -57.44 41.76
N SER A 314 5.53 -57.49 42.92
CA SER A 314 5.74 -58.58 43.88
C SER A 314 4.41 -59.02 44.52
N PRO A 315 3.95 -60.24 44.20
CA PRO A 315 4.13 -61.31 45.19
C PRO A 315 4.44 -62.68 44.55
N SER A 316 5.39 -63.43 45.10
CA SER A 316 5.20 -64.86 45.44
C SER A 316 6.51 -65.54 45.85
N LYS A 317 6.36 -66.51 46.76
CA LYS A 317 7.26 -67.62 47.14
C LYS A 317 8.18 -67.40 48.36
N SER A 318 7.56 -67.41 49.55
CA SER A 318 8.15 -68.07 50.72
C SER A 318 7.56 -69.48 50.81
N ARG A 319 8.32 -70.49 50.37
CA ARG A 319 7.96 -71.92 50.44
C ARG A 319 8.77 -72.53 51.58
N ARG A 320 8.11 -72.83 52.71
CA ARG A 320 8.66 -73.58 53.85
C ARG A 320 9.19 -74.93 53.38
N LYS A 321 10.47 -75.22 53.62
CA LYS A 321 11.08 -76.56 53.48
C LYS A 321 10.69 -77.40 54.70
N ARG A 322 10.04 -78.54 54.49
CA ARG A 322 9.96 -79.66 55.44
C ARG A 322 11.17 -80.56 55.21
N SER A 323 11.94 -80.84 56.26
CA SER A 323 12.98 -81.87 56.26
C SER A 323 12.35 -83.25 56.46
N LEU A 324 12.74 -84.19 55.60
CA LEU A 324 12.48 -85.63 55.76
C LEU A 324 13.56 -86.22 56.66
N VAL A 325 13.12 -86.99 57.66
CA VAL A 325 13.93 -87.88 58.50
C VAL A 325 14.10 -89.20 57.75
N ASN A 326 15.29 -89.77 57.75
CA ASN A 326 15.53 -91.17 57.40
C ASN A 326 16.60 -91.77 58.32
N VAL A 327 16.25 -92.94 58.87
CA VAL A 327 17.01 -93.94 59.64
C VAL A 327 17.41 -93.54 61.07
#